data_AF-A0A1X9XUC0-F1
#
_entry.id   AF-A0A1X9XUC0-F1
#
_cell.length_a   1.000
_cell.length_b   1.000
_cell.length_c   1.000
_cell.angle_alpha   90.00
_cell.angle_beta   90.00
_cell.angle_gamma   90.00
#
_symmetry.space_group_name_H-M   'P 1'
#
loop_
_entity.id
_entity.type
_entity.pdbx_description
1 polymer ?
#
loop_
_entity_poly.entity_id
_entity_poly.type
_entity_poly.pdbx_seq_one_letter_code
_entity_poly.pdbx_strand_id
1 'polypeptide(L)'
;SLFLDSQGLPGVAYYDAANADLRFAKMNGLATWDVSVVDARGSVGQYPSLQFDSADRPLISYYDETNGDLKLACLKSRVWRTS
;
A
#
# COMPACT_ATOMS: atom_id res chain seq x y z
N SER A 1 -1.93 4.94 6.36
CA SER A 1 -1.79 6.27 5.74
C SER A 1 -2.83 6.46 4.63
N LEU A 2 -3.22 7.71 4.36
CA LEU A 2 -4.15 8.13 3.31
C LEU A 2 -3.47 9.20 2.44
N PHE A 3 -3.60 9.13 1.13
CA PHE A 3 -3.14 10.16 0.20
C PHE A 3 -4.09 10.25 -0.99
N LEU A 4 -4.13 11.41 -1.66
CA LEU A 4 -4.98 11.62 -2.85
C LEU A 4 -4.12 11.56 -4.11
N ASP A 5 -4.62 10.92 -5.17
CA ASP A 5 -3.98 10.97 -6.48
C ASP A 5 -4.25 12.29 -7.22
N SER A 6 -3.72 12.44 -8.44
CA SER A 6 -3.89 13.67 -9.24
C SER A 6 -5.35 14.02 -9.56
N GLN A 7 -6.27 13.05 -9.47
CA GLN A 7 -7.71 13.23 -9.68
C GLN A 7 -8.46 13.47 -8.36
N GLY A 8 -7.76 13.55 -7.24
CA GLY A 8 -8.35 13.69 -5.92
C GLY A 8 -8.96 12.40 -5.38
N LEU A 9 -8.73 11.25 -6.01
CA LEU A 9 -9.26 9.98 -5.53
C LEU A 9 -8.38 9.44 -4.39
N PRO A 10 -8.98 9.01 -3.27
CA PRO A 10 -8.22 8.55 -2.12
C PRO A 10 -7.62 7.16 -2.35
N GLY A 11 -6.37 6.99 -1.91
CA GLY A 11 -5.71 5.72 -1.67
C GLY A 11 -5.36 5.55 -0.20
N VAL A 12 -5.56 4.35 0.34
CA VAL A 12 -5.29 4.01 1.75
C VAL A 12 -4.36 2.81 1.81
N ALA A 13 -3.22 2.99 2.48
CA ALA A 13 -2.33 1.89 2.86
C ALA A 13 -2.53 1.57 4.35
N TYR A 14 -2.73 0.30 4.69
CA TYR A 14 -3.04 -0.11 6.06
C TYR A 14 -2.49 -1.51 6.37
N TYR A 15 -2.19 -1.72 7.65
CA TYR A 15 -1.87 -3.02 8.20
C TYR A 15 -3.18 -3.77 8.48
N ASP A 16 -3.32 -4.97 7.92
CA ASP A 16 -4.42 -5.88 8.20
C ASP A 16 -4.01 -6.82 9.32
N ALA A 17 -4.34 -6.47 10.56
CA ALA A 17 -3.91 -7.21 11.75
C ALA A 17 -4.45 -8.65 11.82
N ALA A 18 -5.54 -8.98 11.11
CA ALA A 18 -6.08 -10.33 11.09
C ALA A 18 -5.22 -11.28 10.24
N ASN A 19 -4.61 -10.76 9.18
CA ASN A 19 -3.77 -11.52 8.25
C ASN A 19 -2.27 -11.23 8.43
N ALA A 20 -1.93 -10.19 9.19
CA ALA A 20 -0.59 -9.64 9.34
C ALA A 20 0.04 -9.12 8.03
N ASP A 21 -0.80 -8.60 7.14
CA ASP A 21 -0.43 -8.17 5.79
C ASP A 21 -0.38 -6.64 5.64
N LEU A 22 0.41 -6.17 4.67
CA LEU A 22 0.23 -4.83 4.11
C LEU A 22 -0.85 -4.87 3.02
N ARG A 23 -1.88 -4.02 3.16
CA ARG A 23 -2.92 -3.85 2.15
C ARG A 23 -3.00 -2.43 1.62
N PHE A 24 -3.48 -2.31 0.39
CA PHE A 24 -3.75 -1.04 -0.27
C PHE A 24 -5.15 -1.04 -0.88
N ALA A 25 -5.94 0.00 -0.59
CA ALA A 25 -7.26 0.24 -1.16
C ALA A 25 -7.25 1.56 -1.94
N LYS A 26 -7.79 1.58 -3.17
CA LYS A 26 -7.95 2.80 -3.97
C LYS A 26 -9.41 3.00 -4.39
N MET A 27 -9.91 4.22 -4.26
CA MET A 27 -11.22 4.59 -4.77
C MET A 27 -11.19 4.68 -6.30
N ASN A 28 -12.11 4.02 -6.99
CA ASN A 28 -12.13 3.96 -8.46
C ASN A 28 -13.04 5.00 -9.15
N GLY A 29 -13.51 6.01 -8.40
CA GLY A 29 -14.40 7.06 -8.90
C GLY A 29 -15.89 6.66 -8.98
N LEU A 30 -16.23 5.39 -8.79
CA LEU A 30 -17.61 4.89 -8.73
C LEU A 30 -18.09 4.67 -7.30
N ALA A 31 -17.50 5.38 -6.33
CA ALA A 31 -17.71 5.16 -4.90
C ALA A 31 -17.43 3.71 -4.44
N THR A 32 -16.61 2.96 -5.16
CA THR A 32 -16.17 1.62 -4.79
C THR A 32 -14.65 1.56 -4.61
N TRP A 33 -14.21 0.63 -3.76
CA TRP A 33 -12.82 0.45 -3.37
C TRP A 33 -12.22 -0.78 -4.04
N ASP A 34 -11.15 -0.59 -4.79
CA ASP A 34 -10.30 -1.68 -5.26
C ASP A 34 -9.24 -1.99 -4.21
N VAL A 35 -9.31 -3.20 -3.63
CA VAL A 35 -8.40 -3.63 -2.55
C VAL A 35 -7.41 -4.65 -3.07
N SER A 36 -6.14 -4.49 -2.71
CA SER A 36 -5.06 -5.42 -3.05
C SER A 36 -4.20 -5.76 -1.84
N VAL A 37 -3.65 -6.98 -1.83
CA VAL A 37 -2.55 -7.37 -0.95
C VAL A 37 -1.26 -6.83 -1.56
N VAL A 38 -0.47 -6.11 -0.77
CA VAL A 38 0.80 -5.50 -1.19
C VAL A 38 1.97 -6.41 -0.84
N ASP A 39 2.01 -6.87 0.41
CA ASP A 39 2.98 -7.82 0.94
C ASP A 39 2.27 -8.68 1.99
N ALA A 40 2.58 -9.97 2.01
CA ALA A 40 1.99 -10.98 2.88
C ALA A 40 3.02 -12.01 3.38
N ARG A 41 4.31 -11.67 3.29
CA ARG A 41 5.40 -12.58 3.67
C ARG A 41 5.81 -12.34 5.13
N GLY A 42 5.09 -12.96 6.05
CA GLY A 42 5.28 -12.79 7.50
C GLY A 42 4.41 -11.66 8.07
N SER A 43 4.73 -11.21 9.29
CA SER A 43 4.14 -10.00 9.87
C SER A 43 4.78 -8.76 9.24
N VAL A 44 4.05 -8.11 8.35
CA VAL A 44 4.51 -6.98 7.56
C VAL A 44 3.43 -5.91 7.44
N GLY A 45 3.85 -4.67 7.15
CA GLY A 45 2.93 -3.61 6.77
C GLY A 45 2.58 -2.65 7.90
N GLN A 46 3.19 -2.81 9.07
CA GLN A 46 2.99 -1.90 10.19
C GLN A 46 3.49 -0.49 9.86
N TYR A 47 2.83 0.51 10.45
CA TYR A 47 3.14 1.94 10.30
C TYR A 47 3.31 2.41 8.84
N PRO A 48 2.36 2.12 7.92
CA PRO A 48 2.55 2.40 6.51
C PRO A 48 2.44 3.91 6.23
N SER A 49 3.36 4.42 5.41
CA SER A 49 3.29 5.75 4.79
C SER A 49 3.07 5.61 3.30
N LEU A 50 2.18 6.40 2.72
CA LEU A 50 1.75 6.32 1.33
C LEU A 50 2.00 7.65 0.63
N GLN A 51 2.50 7.57 -0.60
CA GLN A 51 2.52 8.66 -1.57
C GLN A 51 2.22 8.11 -2.97
N PHE A 52 1.71 8.95 -3.87
CA PHE A 52 1.68 8.63 -5.30
C PHE A 52 2.86 9.28 -6.02
N ASP A 53 3.45 8.57 -6.97
CA ASP A 53 4.44 9.15 -7.88
C ASP A 53 3.79 10.04 -8.96
N SER A 54 4.59 10.64 -9.83
CA SER A 54 4.11 11.52 -10.91
C SER A 54 3.24 10.82 -11.97
N ALA A 55 3.10 9.49 -11.91
CA ALA A 55 2.24 8.70 -12.77
C ALA A 55 1.07 8.06 -11.99
N ASP A 56 0.73 8.62 -10.82
CA ASP A 56 -0.32 8.15 -9.90
C ASP A 56 -0.16 6.69 -9.45
N ARG A 57 1.10 6.19 -9.40
CA ARG A 57 1.39 4.85 -8.88
C ARG A 57 1.72 4.94 -7.39
N PRO A 58 1.12 4.08 -6.55
CA PRO A 58 1.37 4.11 -5.11
C PRO A 58 2.80 3.65 -4.78
N LEU A 59 3.41 4.38 -3.87
CA LEU A 59 4.66 4.10 -3.19
C LEU A 59 4.37 4.02 -1.69
N ILE A 60 4.72 2.89 -1.06
CA ILE A 60 4.39 2.64 0.34
C ILE A 60 5.65 2.21 1.09
N SER A 61 6.07 3.01 2.09
CA SER A 61 7.08 2.56 3.05
C SER A 61 6.38 1.92 4.25
N TYR A 62 6.92 0.82 4.78
CA TYR A 62 6.29 0.09 5.87
C TYR A 62 7.32 -0.71 6.69
N TYR A 63 6.98 -1.01 7.93
CA TYR A 63 7.79 -1.85 8.81
C TYR A 63 7.48 -3.33 8.58
N ASP A 64 8.54 -4.11 8.36
CA ASP A 64 8.55 -5.57 8.35
C ASP A 64 9.00 -6.04 9.73
N GLU A 65 8.04 -6.41 10.57
CA GLU A 65 8.31 -6.85 11.93
C GLU A 65 9.05 -8.19 11.95
N THR A 66 8.82 -9.03 10.94
CA THR A 66 9.44 -10.36 10.85
C THR A 66 10.95 -10.26 10.70
N ASN A 67 11.42 -9.31 9.89
CA ASN A 67 12.84 -9.10 9.63
C ASN A 67 13.44 -7.93 10.41
N GLY A 68 12.61 -7.06 10.99
CA GLY A 68 13.05 -5.85 11.69
C GLY A 68 13.46 -4.72 10.75
N ASP A 69 12.98 -4.73 9.50
CA ASP A 69 13.44 -3.85 8.44
C ASP A 69 12.37 -2.83 8.02
N LEU A 70 12.82 -1.67 7.52
CA LEU A 70 11.97 -0.75 6.75
C LEU A 70 11.98 -1.18 5.28
N LYS A 71 10.81 -1.43 4.71
CA LYS A 71 10.64 -1.84 3.32
C LYS A 71 9.91 -0.80 2.49
N LEU A 72 10.09 -0.89 1.17
CA LEU A 72 9.39 -0.08 0.19
C LEU A 72 8.61 -0.98 -0.78
N ALA A 73 7.32 -0.69 -0.96
CA ALA A 73 6.48 -1.29 -1.98
C ALA A 73 6.17 -0.26 -3.08
N CYS A 74 6.25 -0.71 -4.33
CA CYS A 74 5.83 0.08 -5.49
C CYS A 74 4.97 -0.77 -6.43
N LEU A 75 3.93 -0.16 -7.01
CA LEU A 75 3.09 -0.82 -8.00
C LEU A 75 3.64 -0.57 -9.41
N LYS A 76 4.04 -1.64 -10.10
CA LYS A 76 4.49 -1.59 -11.51
C LYS A 76 3.71 -2.59 -12.35
N SER A 77 3.08 -2.13 -13.42
CA SER A 77 2.30 -2.99 -14.33
C SER A 77 1.28 -3.87 -13.61
N ARG A 78 0.56 -3.31 -12.63
CA ARG A 78 -0.41 -4.00 -11.75
C ARG A 78 0.17 -5.09 -10.83
N VAL A 79 1.50 -5.18 -10.70
CA VAL A 79 2.18 -6.10 -9.79
C VAL A 79 2.93 -5.30 -8.73
N TRP A 80 2.73 -5.67 -7.46
CA TRP A 80 3.48 -5.11 -6.35
C TRP A 80 4.90 -5.65 -6.33
N ARG A 81 5.88 -4.75 -6.18
CA ARG A 81 7.28 -5.08 -5.93
C ARG A 81 7.69 -4.50 -4.60
N THR A 82 8.20 -5.36 -3.74
CA THR A 82 8.74 -5.00 -2.43
C THR A 82 10.26 -5.13 -2.44
N SER A 83 10.96 -4.27 -1.69
CA SER A 83 12.40 -4.36 -1.44
C SER A 83 12.67 -4.63 0.02
#